data_AF-A0A0M8YHG6-F1
#
_entry.id   AF-A0A0M8YHG6-F1
#
_cell.length_a   1.000
_cell.length_b   1.000
_cell.length_c   1.000
_cell.angle_alpha   90.00
_cell.angle_beta   90.00
_cell.angle_gamma   90.00
#
_symmetry.space_group_name_H-M   'P 1'
#
loop_
_entity.id
_entity.type
_entity.pdbx_description
1 polymer ?
#
loop_
_entity_poly.entity_id
_entity_poly.type
_entity_poly.pdbx_seq_one_letter_code
_entity_poly.pdbx_strand_id
1 'polypeptide(L)'
;MGQLVGDLTEDLSRLMRQELELAKAEIREEAAKAGKAAGMLGAAGFAGYMTAVLLSLALAFALATFLGLGWATLVVAVLWAVAGFALFSAGRAKLRKVNPKPERTVETLKEDAEWARHPTK
;
A
#
# COMPACT_ATOMS: atom_id res chain seq x y z
N MET A 1 20.67 44.72 25.05
CA MET A 1 21.07 43.56 24.24
C MET A 1 20.40 42.25 24.69
N GLY A 2 20.29 41.96 25.99
CA GLY A 2 19.62 40.73 26.47
C GLY A 2 18.10 40.61 26.17
N GLN A 3 17.35 41.72 26.18
CA GLN A 3 15.91 41.71 25.86
C GLN A 3 15.62 41.34 24.39
N LEU A 4 16.33 41.94 23.43
CA LEU A 4 16.16 41.67 21.99
C LEU A 4 16.49 40.21 21.59
N VAL A 5 17.48 39.60 22.24
CA VAL A 5 17.83 38.19 22.02
C VAL A 5 16.78 37.26 22.63
N GLY A 6 16.17 37.67 23.77
CA GLY A 6 15.04 36.97 24.38
C GLY A 6 13.81 36.98 23.48
N ASP A 7 13.43 38.15 22.95
CA ASP A 7 12.26 38.32 22.08
C ASP A 7 12.41 37.51 20.78
N LEU A 8 13.58 37.53 20.15
CA LEU A 8 13.85 36.72 18.94
C LEU A 8 13.79 35.21 19.22
N THR A 9 14.29 34.77 20.37
CA THR A 9 14.24 33.35 20.76
C THR A 9 12.79 32.91 21.03
N GLU A 10 11.97 33.80 21.59
CA GLU A 10 10.55 33.55 21.81
C GLU A 10 9.77 33.48 20.48
N ASP A 11 10.05 34.38 19.54
CA ASP A 11 9.42 34.39 18.22
C ASP A 11 9.81 33.15 17.39
N LEU A 12 11.08 32.73 17.43
CA LEU A 12 11.52 31.48 16.81
C LEU A 12 10.84 30.26 17.46
N SER A 13 10.68 30.27 18.79
CA SER A 13 9.97 29.20 19.51
C SER A 13 8.48 29.15 19.14
N ARG A 14 7.85 30.30 18.90
CA ARG A 14 6.47 30.41 18.42
C ARG A 14 6.34 29.89 16.98
N LEU A 15 7.23 30.30 16.08
CA LEU A 15 7.24 29.85 14.70
C LEU A 15 7.47 28.35 14.58
N MET A 16 8.43 27.80 15.34
CA MET A 16 8.65 26.34 15.40
C MET A 16 7.41 25.58 15.87
N ARG A 17 6.68 26.10 16.86
CA ARG A 17 5.40 25.48 17.28
C ARG A 17 4.35 25.56 16.18
N GLN A 18 4.26 26.68 15.46
CA GLN A 18 3.32 26.83 14.36
C GLN A 18 3.62 25.87 13.21
N GLU A 19 4.88 25.73 12.81
CA GLU A 19 5.31 24.75 11.80
C GLU A 19 4.98 23.32 12.23
N LEU A 20 5.19 22.99 13.50
CA LEU A 20 4.79 21.68 14.04
C LEU A 20 3.27 21.47 14.03
N GLU A 21 2.48 22.47 14.39
CA GLU A 21 1.02 22.39 14.33
C GLU A 21 0.51 22.31 12.88
N LEU A 22 1.14 23.02 11.95
CA LEU A 22 0.86 22.95 10.52
C LEU A 22 1.18 21.56 9.96
N ALA A 23 2.38 21.04 10.24
CA ALA A 23 2.78 19.70 9.82
C ALA A 23 1.85 18.63 10.40
N LYS A 24 1.42 18.76 11.67
CA LYS A 24 0.41 17.87 12.26
C LYS A 24 -0.92 17.96 11.53
N ALA A 25 -1.37 19.17 11.19
CA ALA A 25 -2.62 19.37 10.47
C ALA A 25 -2.56 18.74 9.07
N GLU A 26 -1.47 18.95 8.33
CA GLU A 26 -1.26 18.37 7.00
C GLU A 26 -1.18 16.84 7.05
N ILE A 27 -0.42 16.27 8.00
CA ILE A 27 -0.37 14.81 8.20
C ILE A 27 -1.75 14.26 8.53
N ARG A 28 -2.54 14.96 9.36
CA ARG A 28 -3.91 14.52 9.71
C ARG A 28 -4.83 14.55 8.50
N GLU A 29 -4.74 15.57 7.67
CA GLU A 29 -5.53 15.70 6.44
C GLU A 29 -5.17 14.57 5.45
N GLU A 30 -3.87 14.36 5.22
CA GLU A 30 -3.38 13.29 4.34
C GLU A 30 -3.73 11.90 4.88
N ALA A 31 -3.62 11.68 6.20
CA ALA A 31 -4.05 10.44 6.83
C ALA A 31 -5.56 10.20 6.66
N ALA A 32 -6.39 11.24 6.74
CA ALA A 32 -7.82 11.12 6.52
C ALA A 32 -8.15 10.78 5.06
N LYS A 33 -7.48 11.44 4.10
CA LYS A 33 -7.62 11.12 2.66
C LYS A 33 -7.21 9.68 2.37
N ALA A 34 -6.04 9.27 2.86
CA ALA A 34 -5.53 7.90 2.72
C ALA A 34 -6.46 6.88 3.38
N GLY A 35 -6.97 7.17 4.59
CA GLY A 35 -7.92 6.32 5.30
C GLY A 35 -9.23 6.13 4.55
N LYS A 36 -9.79 7.22 3.98
CA LYS A 36 -10.99 7.14 3.12
C LYS A 36 -10.72 6.31 1.87
N ALA A 37 -9.60 6.54 1.19
CA ALA A 37 -9.23 5.78 -0.01
C ALA A 37 -9.04 4.28 0.31
N ALA A 38 -8.35 3.96 1.40
CA ALA A 38 -8.19 2.58 1.88
C ALA A 38 -9.53 1.94 2.22
N GLY A 39 -10.44 2.69 2.87
CA GLY A 39 -11.80 2.23 3.15
C GLY A 39 -12.60 1.93 1.88
N MET A 40 -12.54 2.81 0.88
CA MET A 40 -13.19 2.61 -0.42
C MET A 40 -12.63 1.40 -1.17
N LEU A 41 -11.30 1.23 -1.20
CA LEU A 41 -10.65 0.07 -1.83
C LEU A 41 -10.97 -1.23 -1.09
N GLY A 42 -11.02 -1.21 0.24
CA GLY A 42 -11.45 -2.35 1.05
C GLY A 42 -12.88 -2.76 0.77
N ALA A 43 -13.81 -1.79 0.74
CA ALA A 43 -15.21 -2.02 0.39
C ALA A 43 -15.36 -2.55 -1.05
N ALA A 44 -14.62 -1.99 -2.01
CA ALA A 44 -14.62 -2.47 -3.39
C ALA A 44 -14.09 -3.91 -3.50
N GLY A 45 -13.03 -4.26 -2.76
CA GLY A 45 -12.52 -5.61 -2.68
C GLY A 45 -13.55 -6.60 -2.12
N PHE A 46 -14.25 -6.22 -1.04
CA PHE A 46 -15.34 -7.03 -0.48
C PHE A 46 -16.52 -7.19 -1.44
N ALA A 47 -16.96 -6.11 -2.08
CA ALA A 47 -18.03 -6.14 -3.08
C ALA A 47 -17.65 -7.01 -4.28
N GLY A 48 -16.40 -6.94 -4.74
CA GLY A 48 -15.87 -7.81 -5.79
C GLY A 48 -15.86 -9.28 -5.37
N TYR A 49 -15.46 -9.59 -4.13
CA TYR A 49 -15.52 -10.94 -3.58
C TYR A 49 -16.96 -11.47 -3.50
N MET A 50 -17.91 -10.68 -3.00
CA MET A 50 -19.34 -11.05 -2.98
C MET A 50 -19.88 -11.29 -4.38
N THR A 51 -19.52 -10.43 -5.34
CA THR A 51 -19.91 -10.60 -6.75
C THR A 51 -19.39 -11.93 -7.32
N ALA A 52 -18.12 -12.25 -7.06
CA ALA A 52 -17.53 -13.53 -7.44
C ALA A 52 -18.26 -14.74 -6.85
N VAL A 53 -18.65 -14.69 -5.58
CA VAL A 53 -19.45 -15.74 -4.92
C VAL A 53 -20.82 -15.89 -5.59
N LEU A 54 -21.54 -14.78 -5.79
CA LEU A 54 -22.87 -14.81 -6.40
C LEU A 54 -22.84 -15.31 -7.84
N LEU A 55 -21.85 -14.88 -8.63
CA LEU A 55 -21.63 -15.39 -9.99
C LEU A 55 -21.29 -16.89 -10.00
N SER A 56 -20.53 -17.36 -9.01
CA SER A 56 -20.21 -18.79 -8.88
C SER A 56 -21.46 -19.62 -8.60
N LEU A 57 -22.33 -19.14 -7.71
CA LEU A 57 -23.62 -19.79 -7.44
C LEU A 57 -24.55 -19.74 -8.65
N ALA A 58 -24.66 -18.59 -9.31
CA ALA A 58 -25.46 -18.44 -10.51
C ALA A 58 -25.01 -19.40 -11.62
N LEU A 59 -23.69 -19.49 -11.85
CA LEU A 59 -23.12 -20.41 -12.83
C LEU A 59 -23.36 -21.87 -12.45
N ALA A 60 -23.18 -22.23 -11.18
CA ALA A 60 -23.45 -23.59 -10.70
C ALA A 60 -24.92 -23.96 -10.89
N PHE A 61 -25.87 -23.08 -10.55
CA PHE A 61 -27.29 -23.35 -10.77
C PHE A 61 -27.67 -23.42 -12.25
N ALA A 62 -27.12 -22.54 -13.08
CA ALA A 62 -27.32 -22.60 -14.52
C ALA A 62 -26.82 -23.92 -15.11
N LEU A 63 -25.59 -24.34 -14.78
CA LEU A 63 -25.02 -25.60 -15.25
C LEU A 63 -25.72 -26.83 -14.66
N ALA A 64 -26.26 -26.74 -13.44
CA ALA A 64 -26.95 -27.84 -12.80
C ALA A 64 -28.18 -28.31 -13.60
N THR A 65 -28.80 -27.42 -14.39
CA THR A 65 -29.92 -27.77 -15.28
C THR A 65 -29.53 -28.76 -16.38
N PHE A 66 -28.25 -28.85 -16.75
CA PHE A 66 -27.75 -29.73 -17.80
C PHE A 66 -26.97 -30.94 -17.27
N LEU A 67 -26.19 -30.74 -16.20
CA LEU A 67 -25.16 -31.69 -15.74
C LEU A 67 -25.46 -32.29 -14.36
N GLY A 68 -26.48 -31.77 -13.66
CA GLY A 68 -26.70 -32.02 -12.24
C GLY A 68 -25.77 -31.18 -11.35
N LEU A 69 -26.22 -30.93 -10.12
CA LEU A 69 -25.57 -29.96 -9.23
C LEU A 69 -24.13 -30.34 -8.86
N GLY A 70 -23.84 -31.63 -8.69
CA GLY A 70 -22.48 -32.10 -8.33
C GLY A 70 -21.44 -31.81 -9.40
N TRP A 71 -21.76 -32.07 -10.67
CA TRP A 71 -20.85 -31.79 -11.79
C TRP A 71 -20.75 -30.28 -12.07
N ALA A 72 -21.85 -29.56 -11.93
CA ALA A 72 -21.86 -28.11 -12.07
C ALA A 72 -20.92 -27.41 -11.09
N THR A 73 -20.98 -27.77 -9.80
CA THR A 73 -20.08 -27.19 -8.79
C THR A 73 -18.63 -27.61 -8.99
N LEU A 74 -18.37 -28.81 -9.51
CA LEU A 74 -17.01 -29.26 -9.87
C LEU A 74 -16.43 -28.39 -11.00
N VAL A 75 -17.21 -28.09 -12.04
CA VAL A 75 -16.77 -27.18 -13.12
C VAL A 75 -16.41 -25.80 -12.57
N VAL A 76 -17.27 -25.22 -11.72
CA VAL A 76 -17.02 -23.93 -11.09
C VAL A 76 -15.77 -23.97 -10.19
N ALA A 77 -15.54 -25.06 -9.46
CA ALA A 77 -14.34 -25.25 -8.65
C ALA A 77 -13.07 -25.30 -9.51
N VAL A 78 -13.10 -26.00 -10.66
CA VAL A 78 -11.98 -26.05 -11.60
C VAL A 78 -11.69 -24.66 -12.20
N LEU A 79 -12.72 -23.88 -12.53
CA LEU A 79 -12.55 -22.50 -13.00
C LEU A 79 -11.79 -21.64 -11.97
N TRP A 80 -12.17 -21.73 -10.69
CA TRP A 80 -11.46 -21.02 -9.62
C TRP A 80 -10.05 -21.55 -9.37
N ALA A 81 -9.83 -22.86 -9.49
CA ALA A 81 -8.50 -23.44 -9.35
C ALA A 81 -7.55 -22.92 -10.45
N VAL A 82 -8.01 -22.84 -11.70
CA VAL A 82 -7.23 -22.26 -12.81
C VAL A 82 -6.95 -20.78 -12.59
N ALA A 83 -7.98 -19.99 -12.24
CA ALA A 83 -7.81 -18.56 -11.96
C ALA A 83 -6.83 -18.33 -10.80
N GLY A 84 -6.96 -19.09 -9.70
CA GLY A 84 -6.08 -19.02 -8.54
C GLY A 84 -4.64 -19.41 -8.87
N PHE A 85 -4.44 -20.47 -9.65
CA PHE A 85 -3.12 -20.88 -10.12
C PHE A 85 -2.45 -19.80 -10.99
N ALA A 86 -3.20 -19.19 -11.90
CA ALA A 86 -2.70 -18.10 -12.74
C ALA A 86 -2.30 -16.87 -11.92
N LEU A 87 -3.16 -16.43 -10.99
CA LEU A 87 -2.89 -15.30 -10.10
C LEU A 87 -1.70 -15.57 -9.19
N PHE A 88 -1.62 -16.76 -8.59
CA PHE A 88 -0.48 -17.17 -7.77
C PHE A 88 0.82 -17.14 -8.56
N SER A 89 0.82 -17.69 -9.78
CA SER A 89 1.99 -17.76 -10.64
C SER A 89 2.46 -16.35 -11.05
N ALA A 90 1.54 -15.48 -11.46
CA ALA A 90 1.84 -14.10 -11.81
C ALA A 90 2.36 -13.30 -10.60
N GLY A 91 1.70 -13.42 -9.44
CA GLY A 91 2.11 -12.77 -8.20
C GLY A 91 3.50 -13.21 -7.76
N ARG A 92 3.77 -14.53 -7.79
CA ARG A 92 5.07 -15.10 -7.47
C ARG A 92 6.17 -14.63 -8.42
N ALA A 93 5.89 -14.55 -9.72
CA ALA A 93 6.83 -14.02 -10.70
C ALA A 93 7.15 -12.53 -10.45
N LYS A 94 6.15 -11.73 -10.09
CA LYS A 94 6.34 -10.31 -9.77
C LYS A 94 7.13 -10.12 -8.47
N LEU A 95 6.80 -10.87 -7.42
CA LEU A 95 7.52 -10.83 -6.14
C LEU A 95 9.00 -11.19 -6.30
N ARG A 96 9.33 -12.17 -7.15
CA ARG A 96 10.72 -12.52 -7.46
C ARG A 96 11.54 -11.40 -8.11
N LYS A 97 10.88 -10.40 -8.71
CA LYS A 97 11.53 -9.23 -9.34
C LYS A 97 11.62 -8.04 -8.38
N VAL A 98 10.98 -8.09 -7.21
CA VAL A 98 11.09 -7.03 -6.21
C VAL A 98 12.44 -7.19 -5.51
N ASN A 99 13.34 -6.23 -5.71
CA ASN A 99 14.59 -6.16 -4.95
C ASN A 99 14.34 -5.29 -3.70
N PRO A 100 14.30 -5.86 -2.49
CA PRO A 100 13.95 -5.11 -1.28
C PRO A 100 15.07 -4.17 -0.80
N LYS A 101 16.30 -4.34 -1.30
CA LYS A 101 17.39 -3.40 -1.05
C LYS A 101 17.35 -2.27 -2.08
N PRO A 102 17.22 -1.00 -1.66
CA PRO A 102 17.43 0.12 -2.55
C PRO A 102 18.93 0.25 -2.81
N GLU A 103 19.43 -0.51 -3.78
CA GLU A 103 20.86 -0.62 -4.10
C GLU A 103 21.50 0.75 -4.32
N ARG A 104 20.80 1.64 -5.03
CA ARG A 104 21.23 3.02 -5.26
C ARG A 104 21.36 3.83 -3.98
N THR A 105 20.40 3.75 -3.07
CA THR A 105 20.45 4.45 -1.78
C THR A 105 21.58 3.90 -0.90
N VAL A 106 21.80 2.59 -0.91
CA VAL A 106 22.89 1.96 -0.17
C VAL A 106 24.26 2.35 -0.75
N GLU A 107 24.35 2.49 -2.07
CA GLU A 107 25.56 2.93 -2.77
C GLU A 107 25.88 4.40 -2.46
N THR A 108 24.90 5.31 -2.57
CA THR A 108 25.08 6.72 -2.19
C THR A 108 25.47 6.89 -0.73
N LEU A 109 24.83 6.15 0.20
CA LEU A 109 25.19 6.20 1.62
C LEU A 109 26.61 5.68 1.90
N LYS A 110 27.11 4.74 1.08
CA LYS A 110 28.50 4.27 1.18
C LYS A 110 29.47 5.34 0.67
N GLU A 111 29.18 5.96 -0.47
CA GLU A 111 29.97 7.07 -1.02
C GLU A 111 30.05 8.24 -0.05
N ASP A 112 28.90 8.64 0.54
CA ASP A 112 28.84 9.72 1.54
C ASP A 112 29.67 9.36 2.79
N ALA A 113 29.59 8.11 3.25
CA ALA A 113 30.37 7.63 4.38
C ALA A 113 31.88 7.55 4.06
N GLU A 114 32.24 7.27 2.82
CA GLU A 114 33.62 7.19 2.35
C GLU A 114 34.23 8.60 2.20
N TRP A 115 33.48 9.55 1.65
CA TRP A 115 33.84 10.97 1.61
C TRP A 115 34.04 11.56 3.01
N ALA A 116 33.15 11.24 3.96
CA ALA A 116 33.26 11.69 5.35
C ALA A 116 34.49 11.10 6.08
N ARG A 117 34.99 9.92 5.67
CA ARG A 117 36.20 9.29 6.23
C ARG A 117 37.49 9.83 5.62
N HIS A 118 37.45 10.28 4.37
CA HIS A 118 38.58 10.87 3.67
C HIS A 118 38.23 12.24 3.08
N PRO A 119 37.98 13.26 3.92
CA PRO A 119 37.78 14.61 3.43
C PRO A 119 39.09 15.10 2.81
N THR A 120 39.17 15.12 1.48
CA THR A 120 40.25 15.77 0.76
C THR A 120 40.23 17.26 1.11
N LYS A 121 41.31 17.74 1.74
CA LYS A 121 41.54 19.16 2.02
C LYS A 121 41.69 19.98 0.74
#